data_AF-M1E5W1-F1
#
_entry.id   AF-M1E5W1-F1
#
_cell.length_a   1.000
_cell.length_b   1.000
_cell.length_c   1.000
_cell.angle_alpha   90.00
_cell.angle_beta   90.00
_cell.angle_gamma   90.00
#
_symmetry.space_group_name_H-M   'P 1'
#
loop_
_entity.id
_entity.type
_entity.pdbx_description
1 polymer ?
#
loop_
_entity_poly.entity_id
_entity_poly.type
_entity_poly.pdbx_seq_one_letter_code
_entity_poly.pdbx_strand_id
1 'polypeptide(L)'
;MKPVEPINPNITPINLTGKSEPTSNFKDALMDFLGNVNSSLKEGDRAAEQLAAGKIDLPTALIKQEDAVLSMQLLMSVRSELIGAYQDLSRIIT
;
A
#
# COMPACT_ATOMS: atom_id res chain seq x y z
N MET A 1 -12.39 -60.22 15.80
CA MET A 1 -12.14 -58.77 15.72
C MET A 1 -11.02 -58.57 14.69
N LYS A 2 -11.27 -57.82 13.61
CA LYS A 2 -10.28 -57.64 12.53
C LYS A 2 -9.23 -56.62 12.97
N PRO A 3 -7.92 -56.86 12.76
CA PRO A 3 -6.87 -55.89 13.12
C PRO A 3 -7.03 -54.61 12.29
N VAL A 4 -6.82 -53.46 12.93
CA VAL A 4 -6.81 -52.16 12.26
C VAL A 4 -5.50 -52.02 11.45
N GLU A 5 -5.63 -51.66 10.17
CA GLU A 5 -4.49 -51.39 9.29
C GLU A 5 -3.87 -50.02 9.64
N PRO A 6 -2.52 -49.89 9.55
CA PRO A 6 -1.86 -48.63 9.80
C PRO A 6 -2.20 -47.61 8.70
N ILE A 7 -2.64 -46.43 9.13
CA ILE A 7 -2.79 -45.24 8.28
C ILE A 7 -1.43 -44.83 7.70
N ASN A 8 -1.24 -45.05 6.40
CA ASN A 8 -0.10 -44.53 5.66
C ASN A 8 -0.36 -43.05 5.32
N PRO A 9 0.38 -42.08 5.89
CA PRO A 9 0.22 -40.67 5.53
C PRO A 9 0.86 -40.46 4.17
N ASN A 10 0.10 -40.68 3.09
CA ASN A 10 0.51 -40.23 1.78
C ASN A 10 0.40 -38.70 1.74
N ILE A 11 1.43 -38.02 2.22
CA ILE A 11 1.64 -36.59 2.03
C ILE A 11 2.00 -36.37 0.57
N THR A 12 0.99 -36.16 -0.27
CA THR A 12 1.17 -35.55 -1.58
C THR A 12 1.89 -34.20 -1.37
N PRO A 13 3.04 -33.96 -2.02
CA PRO A 13 3.65 -32.64 -1.99
C PRO A 13 2.61 -31.64 -2.46
N ILE A 14 2.38 -30.59 -1.68
CA ILE A 14 1.60 -29.44 -2.12
C ILE A 14 2.37 -28.86 -3.30
N ASN A 15 1.95 -29.19 -4.51
CA ASN A 15 2.54 -28.62 -5.71
C ASN A 15 2.07 -27.17 -5.79
N LEU A 16 2.89 -26.26 -5.25
CA LEU A 16 2.70 -24.80 -5.25
C LEU A 16 2.84 -24.20 -6.66
N THR A 17 2.54 -24.95 -7.72
CA THR A 17 2.40 -24.44 -9.09
C THR A 17 0.99 -23.92 -9.35
N GLY A 18 0.31 -23.43 -8.31
CA GLY A 18 -0.76 -22.48 -8.51
C GLY A 18 -0.11 -21.26 -9.15
N LYS A 19 -0.39 -21.08 -10.45
CA LYS A 19 -0.08 -19.87 -11.23
C LYS A 19 -0.12 -18.69 -10.28
N SER A 20 1.06 -18.16 -9.94
CA SER A 20 1.15 -16.95 -9.14
C SER A 20 0.38 -15.91 -9.94
N GLU A 21 -0.85 -15.62 -9.52
CA GLU A 21 -1.45 -14.30 -9.74
C GLU A 21 -0.30 -13.31 -9.53
N PRO A 22 -0.06 -12.36 -10.44
CA PRO A 22 1.01 -11.40 -10.27
C PRO A 22 0.74 -10.69 -8.96
N THR A 23 1.41 -11.15 -7.90
CA THR A 23 1.37 -10.54 -6.58
C THR A 23 1.85 -9.14 -6.84
N SER A 24 0.93 -8.16 -6.78
CA SER A 24 1.29 -6.76 -6.99
C SER A 24 2.53 -6.50 -6.14
N ASN A 25 3.65 -6.22 -6.80
CA ASN A 25 4.91 -6.11 -6.08
C ASN A 25 4.79 -4.90 -5.17
N PHE A 26 5.45 -4.92 -4.02
CA PHE A 26 5.45 -3.77 -3.11
C PHE A 26 5.79 -2.46 -3.84
N LYS A 27 6.70 -2.51 -4.82
CA LYS A 27 7.02 -1.39 -5.70
C LYS A 27 5.79 -0.85 -6.45
N ASP A 28 4.98 -1.72 -7.02
CA ASP A 28 3.83 -1.33 -7.83
C ASP A 28 2.75 -0.70 -6.92
N ALA A 29 2.46 -1.32 -5.78
CA ALA A 29 1.57 -0.74 -4.76
C ALA A 29 2.06 0.63 -4.25
N LEU A 30 3.37 0.80 -4.04
CA LEU A 30 3.95 2.08 -3.64
C LEU A 30 3.83 3.13 -4.75
N MET A 31 4.04 2.75 -6.01
CA MET A 31 3.89 3.65 -7.16
C MET A 31 2.44 4.08 -7.36
N ASP A 32 1.49 3.17 -7.18
CA ASP A 32 0.05 3.48 -7.20
C ASP A 32 -0.30 4.44 -6.07
N PHE A 33 0.20 4.19 -4.85
CA PHE A 33 -0.02 5.08 -3.72
C PHE A 33 0.56 6.48 -3.96
N LEU A 34 1.77 6.58 -4.51
CA LEU A 34 2.37 7.86 -4.93
C LEU A 34 1.49 8.61 -5.94
N GLY A 35 0.95 7.89 -6.93
CA GLY A 35 0.00 8.44 -7.89
C GLY A 35 -1.26 8.97 -7.22
N ASN A 36 -1.81 8.20 -6.29
CA ASN A 36 -3.02 8.56 -5.55
C ASN A 36 -2.79 9.81 -4.67
N VAL A 37 -1.69 9.89 -3.91
CA VAL A 37 -1.34 11.08 -3.11
C VAL A 37 -1.27 12.33 -3.97
N ASN A 38 -0.60 12.25 -5.13
CA ASN A 38 -0.51 13.38 -6.06
C ASN A 38 -1.88 13.77 -6.63
N SER A 39 -2.75 12.80 -6.89
CA SER A 39 -4.13 13.08 -7.32
C SER A 39 -4.93 13.77 -6.22
N SER A 40 -4.85 13.27 -4.98
CA SER A 40 -5.54 13.84 -3.82
C SER A 40 -5.08 15.28 -3.54
N LEU A 41 -3.78 15.58 -3.66
CA LEU A 41 -3.28 16.95 -3.53
C LEU A 41 -3.89 17.90 -4.56
N LYS A 42 -3.91 17.51 -5.84
CA LYS A 42 -4.54 18.30 -6.90
C LYS A 42 -6.05 18.44 -6.70
N GLU A 43 -6.70 17.44 -6.11
CA GLU A 43 -8.11 17.49 -5.81
C GLU A 43 -8.41 18.42 -4.63
N GLY A 44 -7.54 18.46 -3.61
CA GLY A 44 -7.57 19.45 -2.54
C GLY A 44 -7.43 20.88 -3.07
N ASP A 45 -6.45 21.13 -3.95
CA ASP A 45 -6.27 22.42 -4.61
C ASP A 45 -7.52 22.85 -5.39
N ARG A 46 -8.09 21.93 -6.19
CA ARG A 46 -9.35 22.18 -6.91
C ARG A 46 -10.52 22.40 -5.97
N ALA A 47 -10.57 21.72 -4.83
CA ALA A 47 -11.61 21.92 -3.84
C ALA A 47 -11.50 23.31 -3.22
N ALA A 48 -10.30 23.81 -2.94
CA ALA A 48 -10.08 25.18 -2.49
C ALA A 48 -10.56 26.21 -3.54
N GLU A 49 -10.28 25.98 -4.83
CA GLU A 49 -10.80 26.81 -5.92
C GLU A 49 -12.33 26.79 -6.01
N GLN A 50 -12.93 25.60 -5.89
CA GLN A 50 -14.39 25.44 -5.93
C GLN A 50 -15.07 26.08 -4.72
N LEU A 51 -14.44 26.03 -3.55
CA LEU A 51 -14.91 26.70 -2.35
C LEU A 51 -14.89 28.22 -2.53
N ALA A 52 -13.78 28.78 -3.05
CA ALA A 52 -13.67 30.20 -3.35
C ALA A 52 -14.70 30.66 -4.40
N ALA A 53 -15.06 29.78 -5.35
CA ALA A 53 -16.11 30.00 -6.32
C ALA A 53 -17.54 29.75 -5.77
N GLY A 54 -17.69 29.34 -4.51
CA GLY A 54 -18.98 29.02 -3.89
C GLY A 54 -19.67 27.77 -4.43
N LYS A 55 -18.94 26.88 -5.12
CA LYS A 55 -19.46 25.65 -5.74
C LYS A 55 -19.54 24.47 -4.78
N ILE A 56 -18.71 24.47 -3.73
CA ILE A 56 -18.72 23.46 -2.67
C ILE A 56 -18.70 24.16 -1.31
N ASP A 57 -19.09 23.42 -0.28
CA ASP A 57 -19.09 23.86 1.11
C ASP A 57 -17.70 23.71 1.76
N LEU A 58 -17.46 24.53 2.78
CA LEU A 58 -16.20 24.55 3.53
C LEU A 58 -15.85 23.17 4.12
N PRO A 59 -16.76 22.43 4.79
CA PRO A 59 -16.46 21.10 5.30
C PRO A 59 -15.95 20.13 4.23
N THR A 60 -16.60 20.08 3.06
CA THR A 60 -16.17 19.21 1.95
C THR A 60 -14.78 19.57 1.44
N ALA A 61 -14.49 20.87 1.29
CA ALA A 61 -13.17 21.33 0.87
C ALA A 61 -12.09 20.96 1.89
N LEU A 62 -12.39 21.15 3.18
CA LEU A 62 -11.48 20.80 4.27
C LEU A 62 -11.21 19.30 4.34
N ILE A 63 -12.23 18.45 4.21
CA ILE A 63 -12.05 16.98 4.23
C ILE A 63 -11.13 16.55 3.08
N LYS A 64 -11.37 17.05 1.86
CA LYS A 64 -10.52 16.73 0.70
C LYS A 64 -9.07 17.15 0.93
N GLN A 65 -8.85 18.30 1.55
CA GLN A 65 -7.50 18.76 1.88
C GLN A 65 -6.85 17.88 2.96
N GLU A 66 -7.59 17.53 4.01
CA GLU A 66 -7.09 16.71 5.12
C GLU A 66 -6.71 15.30 4.65
N ASP A 67 -7.54 14.68 3.81
CA ASP A 67 -7.24 13.38 3.20
C ASP A 67 -5.92 13.40 2.43
N ALA A 68 -5.68 14.47 1.66
CA ALA A 68 -4.43 14.64 0.92
C ALA A 68 -3.22 14.83 1.85
N VAL A 69 -3.38 15.62 2.91
CA VAL A 69 -2.32 15.87 3.91
C VAL A 69 -1.97 14.61 4.68
N LEU A 70 -2.96 13.86 5.16
CA LEU A 70 -2.74 12.59 5.88
C LEU A 70 -2.04 11.55 4.99
N SER A 71 -2.47 11.43 3.73
CA SER A 71 -1.85 10.51 2.78
C SER A 71 -0.39 10.89 2.48
N MET A 72 -0.09 12.19 2.39
CA MET A 72 1.28 12.69 2.25
C MET A 72 2.14 12.42 3.50
N GLN A 73 1.58 12.58 4.70
CA GLN A 73 2.29 12.25 5.94
C GLN A 73 2.67 10.76 5.97
N LEU A 74 1.75 9.87 5.60
CA LEU A 74 2.03 8.45 5.48
C LEU A 74 3.15 8.18 4.47
N LEU A 75 3.12 8.84 3.31
CA LEU A 75 4.17 8.71 2.30
C LEU A 75 5.54 9.13 2.84
N MET A 76 5.62 10.22 3.59
CA MET A 76 6.88 10.69 4.18
C MET A 76 7.45 9.69 5.19
N SER A 77 6.58 9.04 5.98
CA SER A 77 6.97 7.94 6.87
C SER A 77 7.54 6.78 6.07
N VAL A 78 6.83 6.31 5.04
CA VAL A 78 7.31 5.21 4.17
C VAL A 78 8.64 5.58 3.49
N ARG A 79 8.78 6.80 2.98
CA ARG A 79 10.03 7.31 2.41
C ARG A 79 11.18 7.22 3.41
N SER A 80 10.94 7.59 4.67
CA SER A 80 11.94 7.56 5.72
C SER A 80 12.38 6.13 6.04
N GLU A 81 11.42 5.20 6.15
CA GLU A 81 11.69 3.77 6.36
C GLU A 81 12.50 3.17 5.21
N LEU A 82 12.17 3.51 3.95
CA LEU A 82 12.92 3.02 2.78
C LEU A 82 14.35 3.54 2.73
N ILE A 83 14.54 4.82 3.07
CA ILE A 83 15.87 5.43 3.17
C ILE A 83 16.67 4.77 4.31
N GLY A 84 16.03 4.50 5.45
CA GLY A 84 16.63 3.79 6.58
C GLY A 84 17.06 2.38 6.21
N ALA A 85 16.16 1.58 5.63
CA ALA A 85 16.46 0.23 5.17
C ALA A 85 17.63 0.19 4.17
N TYR A 86 17.69 1.15 3.24
CA TYR A 86 18.82 1.27 2.32
C TYR A 86 20.14 1.54 3.08
N GLN A 87 20.13 2.46 4.05
CA GLN A 87 21.30 2.76 4.86
C GLN A 87 21.74 1.55 5.71
N ASP A 88 20.81 0.81 6.30
CA ASP A 88 21.12 -0.36 7.12
C ASP A 88 21.73 -1.49 6.29
N LEU A 89 21.18 -1.76 5.09
CA LEU A 89 21.77 -2.71 4.15
C LEU A 89 23.20 -2.30 3.77
N SER A 90 23.45 -1.01 3.55
CA SER A 90 24.81 -0.51 3.24
C SER A 90 25.79 -0.68 4.41
N ARG A 91 25.31 -0.57 5.66
CA ARG A 91 26.12 -0.76 6.88
C ARG A 91 26.43 -2.22 7.20
N ILE A 92 25.53 -3.14 6.87
CA ILE A 92 25.75 -4.58 7.09
C ILE A 92 26.67 -5.16 6.01
N ILE A 93 26.60 -4.62 4.78
CA ILE A 93 27.40 -5.10 3.64
C ILE A 93 28.85 -4.58 3.66
N THR A 94 29.14 -3.52 4.40
CA THR A 94 30.50 -2.95 4.58
C THR A 94 31.13 -3.49 5.86
#